data_AF-A0A951UBZ6-F1
#
_entry.id   AF-A0A951UBZ6-F1
#
_cell.length_a   1.000
_cell.length_b   1.000
_cell.length_c   1.000
_cell.angle_alpha   90.00
_cell.angle_beta   90.00
_cell.angle_gamma   90.00
#
_symmetry.space_group_name_H-M   'P 1'
#
loop_
_entity.id
_entity.type
_entity.pdbx_description
1 polymer ?
#
loop_
_entity_poly.entity_id
_entity_poly.type
_entity_poly.pdbx_seq_one_letter_code
_entity_poly.pdbx_strand_id
1 'polypeptide(L)'
;MNTLRWLQVAALTTASFLSVGALNPTTAATFDNIELDQNNLIAVAAPYGENKNQLLIIEQISSKQPCWSESGSNPVSVDPLLLNFNFTGICDRKTDSNGYSIRMNGEDMGLQYLIRLVERNGELLLVGTHRTDRKAPEIEIGRTMGLGDGFEKIFLNPGWRFTKRTYQGKALGHVYLTNDSATPYTRESIPNPSNPQALPPSPQPLPSDPISEPVRELIFTKPQAGTTPPEVGSPATRPQPLPPAPAQRSGTPVFVVPTTPQQAEPVVPGDTPTTSPQTLPPPPSQEPTIPVFVVPTN
;
A
#
# COMPACT_ATOMS: atom_id res chain seq x y z
N MET A 1 -95.51 -1.31 -27.25
CA MET A 1 -95.11 -2.56 -27.91
C MET A 1 -93.83 -2.33 -28.68
N ASN A 2 -92.90 -3.29 -28.55
CA ASN A 2 -91.53 -3.40 -29.06
C ASN A 2 -91.09 -2.60 -30.28
N THR A 3 -89.83 -2.16 -30.25
CA THR A 3 -88.66 -2.56 -31.08
C THR A 3 -87.50 -1.58 -30.74
N LEU A 4 -86.19 -1.81 -30.80
CA LEU A 4 -85.30 -2.77 -31.46
C LEU A 4 -83.85 -2.63 -30.91
N ARG A 5 -83.00 -3.64 -31.17
CA ARG A 5 -81.50 -3.66 -31.28
C ARG A 5 -80.69 -3.83 -29.98
N TRP A 6 -80.14 -5.00 -29.67
CA TRP A 6 -78.98 -5.70 -30.27
C TRP A 6 -77.71 -4.84 -30.42
N LEU A 7 -76.81 -4.95 -29.45
CA LEU A 7 -75.36 -4.97 -29.68
C LEU A 7 -74.73 -6.05 -28.81
N GLN A 8 -74.20 -7.07 -29.46
CA GLN A 8 -73.26 -8.03 -28.90
C GLN A 8 -71.93 -7.28 -28.75
N VAL A 9 -71.46 -7.10 -27.51
CA VAL A 9 -70.12 -6.56 -27.26
C VAL A 9 -69.16 -7.76 -27.23
N ALA A 10 -68.35 -7.88 -28.27
CA ALA A 10 -67.20 -8.75 -28.30
C ALA A 10 -66.18 -8.26 -27.27
N ALA A 11 -65.93 -9.06 -26.22
CA ALA A 11 -64.87 -8.80 -25.27
C ALA A 11 -63.52 -9.17 -25.91
N LEU A 12 -62.79 -8.20 -26.45
CA LEU A 12 -61.39 -8.39 -26.82
C LEU A 12 -60.54 -8.47 -25.55
N THR A 13 -59.91 -9.62 -25.39
CA THR A 13 -58.86 -9.92 -24.41
C THR A 13 -57.59 -9.14 -24.76
N THR A 14 -57.08 -8.33 -23.83
CA THR A 14 -55.69 -7.82 -23.90
C THR A 14 -54.97 -8.29 -22.63
N ALA A 15 -54.47 -9.52 -22.67
CA ALA A 15 -53.57 -10.03 -21.64
C ALA A 15 -52.20 -9.35 -21.82
N SER A 16 -51.94 -8.31 -21.04
CA SER A 16 -50.63 -7.68 -20.97
C SER A 16 -49.70 -8.62 -20.19
N PHE A 17 -48.84 -9.35 -20.89
CA PHE A 17 -47.74 -10.10 -20.27
C PHE A 17 -46.73 -9.09 -19.72
N LEU A 18 -46.81 -8.79 -18.42
CA LEU A 18 -45.72 -8.18 -17.68
C LEU A 18 -44.64 -9.23 -17.51
N SER A 19 -43.69 -9.28 -18.44
CA SER A 19 -42.40 -9.96 -18.24
C SER A 19 -41.63 -9.20 -17.17
N VAL A 20 -41.93 -9.50 -15.90
CA VAL A 20 -41.03 -9.20 -14.78
C VAL A 20 -39.79 -10.05 -15.02
N GLY A 21 -38.81 -9.49 -15.73
CA GLY A 21 -37.50 -10.08 -15.86
C GLY A 21 -36.98 -10.36 -14.45
N ALA A 22 -36.60 -11.61 -14.18
CA ALA A 22 -35.98 -11.99 -12.93
C ALA A 22 -34.76 -11.10 -12.72
N LEU A 23 -34.87 -10.13 -11.81
CA LEU A 23 -33.72 -9.43 -11.27
C LEU A 23 -32.96 -10.48 -10.46
N ASN A 24 -32.03 -11.19 -11.12
CA ASN A 24 -31.09 -12.02 -10.39
C ASN A 24 -30.32 -11.06 -9.47
N PRO A 25 -30.40 -11.24 -8.14
CA PRO A 25 -29.60 -10.42 -7.25
C PRO A 25 -28.14 -10.62 -7.64
N THR A 26 -27.47 -9.54 -8.02
CA THR A 26 -26.03 -9.57 -8.22
C THR A 26 -25.41 -9.88 -6.87
N THR A 27 -24.77 -11.04 -6.74
CA THR A 27 -23.98 -11.34 -5.56
C THR A 27 -22.73 -10.49 -5.65
N ALA A 28 -22.60 -9.52 -4.73
CA ALA A 28 -21.36 -8.77 -4.60
C ALA A 28 -20.23 -9.79 -4.40
N ALA A 29 -19.16 -9.68 -5.21
CA ALA A 29 -18.03 -10.57 -5.07
C ALA A 29 -17.45 -10.43 -3.65
N THR A 30 -17.45 -11.51 -2.89
CA THR A 30 -16.82 -11.56 -1.57
C THR A 30 -15.32 -11.76 -1.77
N PHE A 31 -14.54 -10.81 -1.29
CA PHE A 31 -13.08 -10.92 -1.28
C PHE A 31 -12.60 -11.31 0.12
N ASP A 32 -11.68 -12.27 0.13
CA ASP A 32 -10.94 -12.67 1.32
C ASP A 32 -9.58 -11.93 1.35
N ASN A 33 -8.78 -12.23 2.37
CA ASN A 33 -7.41 -11.76 2.45
C ASN A 33 -6.48 -12.83 3.02
N ILE A 34 -5.21 -12.73 2.69
CA ILE A 34 -4.13 -13.53 3.28
C ILE A 34 -3.11 -12.62 3.94
N GLU A 35 -2.48 -13.11 5.00
CA GLU A 35 -1.39 -12.40 5.67
C GLU A 35 -0.18 -12.26 4.75
N LEU A 36 0.52 -11.13 4.91
CA LEU A 36 1.78 -10.86 4.25
C LEU A 36 2.92 -10.83 5.27
N ASP A 37 4.14 -11.07 4.83
CA ASP A 37 5.33 -10.76 5.62
C ASP A 37 5.47 -9.23 5.69
N GLN A 38 5.30 -8.68 6.89
CA GLN A 38 5.30 -7.23 7.11
C GLN A 38 6.66 -6.60 6.82
N ASN A 39 7.76 -7.38 6.84
CA ASN A 39 9.09 -6.87 6.49
C ASN A 39 9.26 -6.67 4.98
N ASN A 40 8.39 -7.27 4.17
CA ASN A 40 8.40 -7.11 2.72
C ASN A 40 7.56 -5.92 2.26
N LEU A 41 6.91 -5.18 3.16
CA LEU A 41 6.09 -4.03 2.79
C LEU A 41 6.46 -2.78 3.57
N ILE A 42 6.35 -1.63 2.90
CA ILE A 42 6.49 -0.32 3.53
C ILE A 42 5.37 0.60 3.05
N ALA A 43 4.75 1.32 3.99
CA ALA A 43 3.90 2.46 3.68
C ALA A 43 4.76 3.73 3.66
N VAL A 44 4.61 4.52 2.61
CA VAL A 44 5.42 5.70 2.34
C VAL A 44 4.49 6.87 2.06
N ALA A 45 4.74 7.99 2.73
CA ALA A 45 4.21 9.29 2.33
C ALA A 45 5.03 9.77 1.15
N ALA A 46 4.45 9.72 -0.05
CA ALA A 46 5.09 10.13 -1.29
C ALA A 46 4.61 11.53 -1.70
N PRO A 47 5.49 12.47 -2.03
CA PRO A 47 5.09 13.77 -2.56
C PRO A 47 4.30 13.60 -3.85
N TYR A 48 3.22 14.36 -3.98
CA TYR A 48 2.36 14.37 -5.16
C TYR A 48 1.86 15.79 -5.46
N GLY A 49 2.39 16.41 -6.51
CA GLY A 49 2.06 17.81 -6.83
C GLY A 49 2.60 18.79 -5.77
N GLU A 50 2.06 20.01 -5.75
CA GLU A 50 2.50 21.05 -4.81
C GLU A 50 1.94 20.80 -3.41
N ASN A 51 2.84 20.63 -2.43
CA ASN A 51 2.53 20.54 -0.99
C ASN A 51 1.46 19.50 -0.62
N LYS A 52 1.42 18.38 -1.35
CA LYS A 52 0.52 17.26 -1.03
C LYS A 52 1.31 15.96 -1.02
N ASN A 53 0.82 15.03 -0.25
CA ASN A 53 1.37 13.68 -0.14
C ASN A 53 0.27 12.65 -0.44
N GLN A 54 0.68 11.55 -1.04
CA GLN A 54 -0.16 10.37 -1.27
C GLN A 54 0.46 9.15 -0.59
N LEU A 55 -0.36 8.14 -0.31
CA LEU A 55 0.15 6.85 0.14
C LEU A 55 0.79 6.12 -1.04
N LEU A 56 2.02 5.68 -0.86
CA LEU A 56 2.72 4.71 -1.68
C LEU A 56 2.97 3.46 -0.83
N ILE A 57 2.50 2.30 -1.27
CA ILE A 57 2.92 1.01 -0.68
C ILE A 57 3.92 0.37 -1.64
N ILE A 58 5.09 0.00 -1.12
CA ILE A 58 6.09 -0.77 -1.88
C ILE A 58 6.15 -2.18 -1.29
N GLU A 59 6.17 -3.19 -2.13
CA GLU A 59 6.32 -4.60 -1.74
C GLU A 59 7.59 -5.20 -2.35
N GLN A 60 8.40 -5.87 -1.53
CA GLN A 60 9.55 -6.68 -1.94
C GLN A 60 9.05 -8.09 -2.31
N ILE A 61 9.01 -8.41 -3.60
CA ILE A 61 8.56 -9.74 -4.09
C ILE A 61 9.72 -10.74 -4.11
N SER A 62 10.93 -10.29 -4.44
CA SER A 62 12.12 -11.15 -4.47
C SER A 62 13.35 -10.43 -3.95
N SER A 63 14.32 -11.14 -3.37
CA SER A 63 15.54 -10.55 -2.81
C SER A 63 16.63 -10.19 -3.84
N LYS A 64 16.33 -10.22 -5.16
CA LYS A 64 17.31 -9.95 -6.22
C LYS A 64 17.91 -8.53 -6.13
N GLN A 65 17.08 -7.56 -5.77
CA GLN A 65 17.48 -6.17 -5.59
C GLN A 65 16.52 -5.49 -4.61
N PRO A 66 17.01 -4.67 -3.66
CA PRO A 66 16.14 -3.96 -2.73
C PRO A 66 15.23 -2.97 -3.46
N CYS A 67 13.96 -2.94 -3.06
CA CYS A 67 12.95 -2.07 -3.64
C CYS A 67 12.95 -0.66 -3.03
N TRP A 68 13.48 -0.53 -1.81
CA TRP A 68 13.67 0.74 -1.12
C TRP A 68 14.89 0.68 -0.18
N SER A 69 15.31 1.83 0.32
CA SER A 69 16.21 1.95 1.48
C SER A 69 15.70 3.03 2.44
N GLU A 70 16.07 2.93 3.71
CA GLU A 70 15.64 3.84 4.77
C GLU A 70 16.84 4.58 5.37
N SER A 71 16.65 5.85 5.75
CA SER A 71 17.65 6.64 6.47
C SER A 71 17.00 7.64 7.41
N GLY A 72 17.73 8.08 8.44
CA GLY A 72 17.18 8.98 9.47
C GLY A 72 16.29 8.26 10.48
N SER A 73 15.55 9.03 11.28
CA SER A 73 14.73 8.47 12.36
C SER A 73 13.44 9.25 12.67
N ASN A 74 13.39 10.58 12.47
CA ASN A 74 12.19 11.40 12.70
C ASN A 74 12.16 12.64 11.77
N PRO A 75 11.50 12.56 10.60
CA PRO A 75 10.93 11.35 10.00
C PRO A 75 12.03 10.42 9.46
N VAL A 76 11.67 9.17 9.18
CA VAL A 76 12.52 8.26 8.41
C VAL A 76 12.32 8.57 6.92
N SER A 77 13.39 8.98 6.25
CA SER A 77 13.41 9.19 4.80
C SER A 77 13.53 7.86 4.07
N VAL A 78 12.76 7.71 3.00
CA VAL A 78 12.71 6.50 2.17
C VAL A 78 13.24 6.84 0.77
N ASP A 79 14.24 6.09 0.30
CA ASP A 79 14.66 6.15 -1.10
C ASP A 79 13.98 5.01 -1.89
N PRO A 80 13.04 5.30 -2.82
CA PRO A 80 12.36 4.29 -3.63
C PRO A 80 13.26 3.75 -4.75
N LEU A 81 14.20 2.87 -4.39
CA LEU A 81 15.18 2.26 -5.31
C LEU A 81 14.55 1.57 -6.54
N LEU A 82 13.30 1.09 -6.46
CA LEU A 82 12.56 0.49 -7.58
C LEU A 82 12.46 1.39 -8.82
N LEU A 83 12.68 2.71 -8.67
CA LEU A 83 12.65 3.66 -9.78
C LEU A 83 13.91 3.59 -10.67
N ASN A 84 14.96 2.90 -10.21
CA ASN A 84 16.28 2.88 -10.84
C ASN A 84 16.53 1.61 -11.69
N PHE A 85 15.58 0.69 -11.77
CA PHE A 85 15.72 -0.56 -12.52
C PHE A 85 14.37 -1.13 -12.99
N ASN A 86 14.41 -2.16 -13.85
CA ASN A 86 13.20 -2.90 -14.21
C ASN A 86 12.77 -3.77 -13.02
N PHE A 87 11.79 -3.27 -12.27
CA PHE A 87 11.31 -3.92 -11.05
C PHE A 87 10.37 -5.12 -11.28
N THR A 88 10.09 -5.50 -12.53
CA THR A 88 9.16 -6.60 -12.85
C THR A 88 9.56 -7.91 -12.17
N GLY A 89 8.67 -8.45 -11.35
CA GLY A 89 8.90 -9.69 -10.58
C GLY A 89 9.88 -9.52 -9.41
N ILE A 90 10.30 -8.29 -9.10
CA ILE A 90 11.20 -7.96 -8.00
C ILE A 90 10.48 -7.11 -6.96
N CYS A 91 9.77 -6.08 -7.41
CA CYS A 91 8.98 -5.18 -6.57
C CYS A 91 7.54 -5.07 -7.07
N ASP A 92 6.64 -4.72 -6.17
CA ASP A 92 5.32 -4.17 -6.52
C ASP A 92 5.18 -2.76 -5.95
N ARG A 93 4.29 -1.95 -6.55
CA ARG A 93 3.94 -0.63 -6.02
C ARG A 93 2.44 -0.35 -6.12
N LYS A 94 1.89 0.25 -5.08
CA LYS A 94 0.48 0.71 -5.02
C LYS A 94 0.47 2.21 -4.78
N THR A 95 -0.15 2.97 -5.67
CA THR A 95 -0.07 4.45 -5.68
C THR A 95 -1.43 5.12 -5.59
N ASP A 96 -2.52 4.34 -5.64
CA ASP A 96 -3.88 4.85 -5.65
C ASP A 96 -4.85 3.85 -4.99
N SER A 97 -6.13 4.24 -4.93
CA SER A 97 -7.19 3.42 -4.36
C SER A 97 -7.51 2.15 -5.14
N ASN A 98 -6.97 1.94 -6.35
CA ASN A 98 -7.09 0.67 -7.05
C ASN A 98 -6.10 -0.36 -6.48
N GLY A 99 -4.95 0.11 -5.98
CA GLY A 99 -3.91 -0.71 -5.39
C GLY A 99 -4.09 -1.02 -3.91
N TYR A 100 -4.84 -0.19 -3.17
CA TYR A 100 -5.05 -0.40 -1.74
C TYR A 100 -6.41 0.08 -1.21
N SER A 101 -6.87 -0.49 -0.09
CA SER A 101 -8.01 0.00 0.69
C SER A 101 -7.88 -0.37 2.17
N ILE A 102 -8.81 0.14 2.99
CA ILE A 102 -8.94 -0.23 4.40
C ILE A 102 -9.77 -1.52 4.48
N ARG A 103 -9.34 -2.48 5.31
CA ARG A 103 -10.17 -3.63 5.69
C ARG A 103 -10.31 -3.66 7.21
N MET A 104 -11.53 -3.59 7.72
CA MET A 104 -11.78 -3.55 9.15
C MET A 104 -12.83 -4.57 9.54
N ASN A 105 -12.57 -5.34 10.60
CA ASN A 105 -13.50 -6.35 11.10
C ASN A 105 -14.00 -7.30 9.99
N GLY A 106 -13.11 -7.69 9.09
CA GLY A 106 -13.42 -8.54 7.93
C GLY A 106 -14.14 -7.85 6.76
N GLU A 107 -14.48 -6.57 6.85
CA GLU A 107 -15.16 -5.82 5.79
C GLU A 107 -14.18 -4.96 4.97
N ASP A 108 -14.31 -4.99 3.64
CA ASP A 108 -13.58 -4.09 2.74
C ASP A 108 -14.24 -2.71 2.70
N MET A 109 -13.56 -1.73 3.26
CA MET A 109 -14.07 -0.37 3.42
C MET A 109 -13.77 0.52 2.21
N GLY A 110 -13.19 -0.01 1.13
CA GLY A 110 -12.72 0.77 -0.02
C GLY A 110 -13.81 1.57 -0.74
N LEU A 111 -15.08 1.14 -0.62
CA LEU A 111 -16.24 1.84 -1.16
C LEU A 111 -16.80 2.93 -0.23
N GLN A 112 -16.55 2.86 1.08
CA GLN A 112 -17.07 3.84 2.04
C GLN A 112 -16.00 4.86 2.44
N TYR A 113 -14.73 4.48 2.49
CA TYR A 113 -13.61 5.32 2.93
C TYR A 113 -12.59 5.60 1.81
N LEU A 114 -11.96 6.76 1.92
CA LEU A 114 -10.79 7.19 1.17
C LEU A 114 -9.60 7.30 2.10
N ILE A 115 -8.45 6.75 1.69
CA ILE A 115 -7.20 6.93 2.40
C ILE A 115 -6.58 8.27 1.98
N ARG A 116 -6.09 9.04 2.96
CA ARG A 116 -5.46 10.35 2.77
C ARG A 116 -4.26 10.50 3.71
N LEU A 117 -3.34 11.37 3.32
CA LEU A 117 -2.36 11.92 4.25
C LEU A 117 -2.79 13.33 4.64
N VAL A 118 -2.79 13.60 5.94
CA VAL A 118 -3.11 14.91 6.51
C VAL A 118 -1.97 15.34 7.41
N GLU A 119 -1.49 16.56 7.24
CA GLU A 119 -0.48 17.14 8.10
C GLU A 119 -1.14 17.63 9.40
N ARG A 120 -0.65 17.16 10.56
CA ARG A 120 -1.05 17.66 11.88
C ARG A 120 0.13 17.56 12.84
N ASN A 121 0.29 18.57 13.69
CA ASN A 121 1.29 18.59 14.76
C ASN A 121 2.74 18.33 14.29
N GLY A 122 3.10 18.77 13.08
CA GLY A 122 4.45 18.60 12.53
C GLY A 122 4.77 17.17 12.09
N GLU A 123 3.75 16.38 11.72
CA GLU A 123 3.89 15.07 11.07
C GLU A 123 2.75 14.83 10.08
N LEU A 124 2.89 13.82 9.22
CA LEU A 124 1.83 13.33 8.34
C LEU A 124 1.12 12.14 8.98
N LEU A 125 -0.21 12.20 9.02
CA LEU A 125 -1.08 11.12 9.49
C LEU A 125 -1.72 10.44 8.29
N LEU A 126 -1.63 9.11 8.26
CA LEU A 126 -2.38 8.27 7.34
C LEU A 126 -3.77 8.01 7.92
N VAL A 127 -4.80 8.55 7.27
CA VAL A 127 -6.18 8.50 7.76
C VAL A 127 -7.14 7.96 6.71
N GLY A 128 -8.17 7.24 7.17
CA GLY A 128 -9.37 6.94 6.41
C GLY A 128 -10.43 8.02 6.64
N THR A 129 -10.88 8.68 5.58
CA THR A 129 -12.00 9.64 5.60
C THR A 129 -13.20 9.05 4.90
N HIS A 130 -14.40 9.15 5.49
CA HIS A 130 -15.61 8.67 4.85
C HIS A 130 -15.92 9.51 3.59
N ARG A 131 -16.36 8.84 2.52
CA ARG A 131 -16.50 9.45 1.18
C ARG A 131 -17.62 10.48 1.09
N THR A 132 -18.73 10.26 1.80
CA THR A 132 -19.96 11.07 1.67
C THR A 132 -20.32 11.79 2.97
N ASP A 133 -20.41 11.06 4.07
CA ASP A 133 -20.59 11.65 5.41
C ASP A 133 -19.32 12.36 5.92
N ARG A 134 -19.38 13.69 5.98
CA ARG A 134 -18.26 14.53 6.48
C ARG A 134 -18.18 14.60 8.00
N LYS A 135 -19.20 14.14 8.72
CA LYS A 135 -19.23 14.13 10.19
C LYS A 135 -18.72 12.82 10.77
N ALA A 136 -18.62 11.78 9.94
CA ALA A 136 -18.04 10.51 10.36
C ALA A 136 -16.60 10.73 10.86
N PRO A 137 -16.20 10.07 11.96
CA PRO A 137 -14.85 10.20 12.49
C PRO A 137 -13.82 9.67 11.48
N GLU A 138 -12.64 10.26 11.50
CA GLU A 138 -11.50 9.72 10.76
C GLU A 138 -10.97 8.44 11.42
N ILE A 139 -10.45 7.54 10.60
CA ILE A 139 -9.80 6.32 11.05
C ILE A 139 -8.29 6.54 10.98
N GLU A 140 -7.60 6.64 12.11
CA GLU A 140 -6.14 6.81 12.10
C GLU A 140 -5.42 5.45 11.93
N ILE A 141 -4.62 5.35 10.87
CA ILE A 141 -3.96 4.11 10.45
C ILE A 141 -2.48 4.12 10.78
N GLY A 142 -1.81 5.26 10.71
CA GLY A 142 -0.38 5.39 10.95
C GLY A 142 0.12 6.83 10.85
N ARG A 143 1.42 7.03 11.07
CA ARG A 143 2.05 8.37 11.06
C ARG A 143 3.53 8.34 10.70
N THR A 144 4.09 9.48 10.26
CA THR A 144 5.51 9.60 9.87
C THR A 144 6.46 9.93 11.01
N MET A 145 5.96 10.26 12.21
CA MET A 145 6.76 10.63 13.39
C MET A 145 7.60 11.91 13.21
N GLY A 146 7.27 12.72 12.21
CA GLY A 146 7.94 13.96 11.88
C GLY A 146 7.51 14.46 10.51
N LEU A 147 7.93 15.66 10.16
CA LEU A 147 7.70 16.27 8.86
C LEU A 147 9.05 16.65 8.26
N GLY A 148 9.21 16.30 7.00
CA GLY A 148 10.37 16.53 6.18
C GLY A 148 9.97 16.57 4.72
N ASP A 149 10.98 16.75 3.88
CA ASP A 149 10.79 16.83 2.44
C ASP A 149 10.99 15.44 1.81
N GLY A 150 10.24 15.16 0.75
CA GLY A 150 10.41 13.93 -0.03
C GLY A 150 9.59 12.75 0.48
N PHE A 151 10.12 11.54 0.31
CA PHE A 151 9.45 10.30 0.64
C PHE A 151 9.73 9.92 2.09
N GLU A 152 8.69 9.70 2.88
CA GLU A 152 8.81 9.44 4.32
C GLU A 152 8.12 8.14 4.71
N LYS A 153 8.71 7.38 5.63
CA LYS A 153 8.09 6.14 6.13
C LYS A 153 6.88 6.47 7.00
N ILE A 154 5.78 5.77 6.76
CA ILE A 154 4.62 5.76 7.63
C ILE A 154 4.69 4.53 8.51
N PHE A 155 4.74 4.74 9.82
CA PHE A 155 4.61 3.69 10.82
C PHE A 155 3.13 3.41 11.05
N LEU A 156 2.71 2.17 10.79
CA LEU A 156 1.35 1.73 11.10
C LEU A 156 1.14 1.73 12.62
N ASN A 157 -0.01 2.24 13.04
CA ASN A 157 -0.42 2.22 14.44
C ASN A 157 -0.62 0.76 14.91
N PRO A 158 -0.50 0.48 16.21
CA PRO A 158 -0.73 -0.87 16.74
C PRO A 158 -2.06 -1.47 16.29
N GLY A 159 -2.04 -2.76 15.90
CA GLY A 159 -3.19 -3.49 15.37
C GLY A 159 -3.41 -3.34 13.86
N TRP A 160 -2.76 -2.37 13.20
CA TRP A 160 -2.75 -2.26 11.75
C TRP A 160 -1.62 -3.08 11.13
N ARG A 161 -1.93 -3.76 10.02
CA ARG A 161 -0.97 -4.55 9.24
C ARG A 161 -1.37 -4.61 7.77
N PHE A 162 -0.46 -5.03 6.91
CA PHE A 162 -0.77 -5.30 5.51
C PHE A 162 -1.30 -6.71 5.32
N THR A 163 -2.37 -6.86 4.54
CA THR A 163 -2.80 -8.16 4.01
C THR A 163 -3.02 -8.05 2.51
N LYS A 164 -3.09 -9.19 1.80
CA LYS A 164 -3.31 -9.21 0.35
C LYS A 164 -4.69 -9.74 0.04
N ARG A 165 -5.43 -9.02 -0.80
CA ARG A 165 -6.75 -9.43 -1.27
C ARG A 165 -6.65 -10.76 -2.01
N THR A 166 -7.59 -11.65 -1.75
CA THR A 166 -7.72 -12.91 -2.49
C THR A 166 -9.15 -13.10 -3.00
N TYR A 167 -9.26 -13.90 -4.05
CA TYR A 167 -10.53 -14.36 -4.58
C TYR A 167 -10.42 -15.84 -4.91
N GLN A 168 -11.27 -16.66 -4.30
CA GLN A 168 -11.26 -18.12 -4.47
C GLN A 168 -9.87 -18.74 -4.23
N GLY A 169 -9.18 -18.27 -3.19
CA GLY A 169 -7.84 -18.74 -2.82
C GLY A 169 -6.68 -18.18 -3.67
N LYS A 170 -6.96 -17.40 -4.73
CA LYS A 170 -5.93 -16.76 -5.54
C LYS A 170 -5.61 -15.36 -5.03
N ALA A 171 -4.33 -15.07 -4.81
CA ALA A 171 -3.86 -13.73 -4.48
C ALA A 171 -4.05 -12.75 -5.65
N LEU A 172 -4.54 -11.55 -5.33
CA LEU A 172 -4.70 -10.44 -6.26
C LEU A 172 -3.66 -9.35 -6.00
N GLY A 173 -3.60 -8.35 -6.87
CA GLY A 173 -2.66 -7.24 -6.75
C GLY A 173 -3.08 -6.14 -5.77
N HIS A 174 -4.13 -6.33 -4.97
CA HIS A 174 -4.66 -5.30 -4.07
C HIS A 174 -4.23 -5.57 -2.62
N VAL A 175 -3.74 -4.54 -1.95
CA VAL A 175 -3.27 -4.60 -0.55
C VAL A 175 -4.30 -3.97 0.37
N TYR A 176 -4.61 -4.63 1.47
CA TYR A 176 -5.41 -4.05 2.53
C TYR A 176 -4.52 -3.51 3.64
N LEU A 177 -4.87 -2.32 4.14
CA LEU A 177 -4.51 -1.90 5.50
C LEU A 177 -5.57 -2.51 6.43
N THR A 178 -5.19 -3.56 7.15
CA THR A 178 -6.10 -4.41 7.91
C THR A 178 -6.03 -4.14 9.40
N ASN A 179 -7.20 -4.05 10.03
CA ASN A 179 -7.35 -4.07 11.48
C ASN A 179 -8.56 -4.92 11.86
N ASP A 180 -8.38 -5.87 12.79
CA ASP A 180 -9.46 -6.79 13.18
C ASP A 180 -10.41 -6.20 14.25
N SER A 181 -10.14 -4.99 14.71
CA SER A 181 -10.96 -4.30 15.70
C SER A 181 -12.20 -3.70 15.05
N ALA A 182 -13.35 -3.83 15.73
CA ALA A 182 -14.61 -3.24 15.30
C ALA A 182 -14.68 -1.71 15.50
N THR A 183 -13.79 -1.14 16.31
CA THR A 183 -13.75 0.30 16.56
C THR A 183 -12.61 0.94 15.79
N PRO A 184 -12.87 2.00 14.99
CA PRO A 184 -11.80 2.79 14.42
C PRO A 184 -10.99 3.40 15.56
N TYR A 185 -9.68 3.20 15.52
CA TYR A 185 -8.76 3.77 16.51
C TYR A 185 -8.92 5.29 16.48
N THR A 186 -9.64 5.81 17.46
CA THR A 186 -9.80 7.24 17.70
C THR A 186 -8.83 7.57 18.82
N ARG A 187 -7.99 8.60 18.66
CA ARG A 187 -6.91 8.99 19.60
C ARG A 187 -7.33 9.17 21.06
N GLU A 188 -8.62 9.15 21.38
CA GLU A 188 -9.14 9.28 22.73
C GLU A 188 -8.82 8.08 23.66
N SER A 189 -8.22 7.00 23.16
CA SER A 189 -7.86 5.82 23.97
C SER A 189 -6.38 5.68 24.31
N ILE A 190 -5.52 6.66 23.99
CA ILE A 190 -4.18 6.70 24.59
C ILE A 190 -4.32 7.31 25.99
N PRO A 191 -4.08 6.56 27.09
CA PRO A 191 -4.00 7.18 28.40
C PRO A 191 -2.86 8.18 28.37
N ASN A 192 -3.22 9.46 28.42
CA ASN A 192 -2.31 10.57 28.56
C ASN A 192 -1.47 10.35 29.84
N PRO A 193 -0.12 10.24 29.78
CA PRO A 193 0.68 10.03 30.98
C PRO A 193 0.82 11.30 31.86
N SER A 194 0.01 12.34 31.62
CA SER A 194 -0.03 13.54 32.45
C SER A 194 -1.32 13.63 33.27
N ASN A 195 -1.54 12.62 34.10
CA ASN A 195 -2.21 12.84 35.38
C ASN A 195 -1.32 12.27 36.48
N PRO A 196 -0.56 13.09 37.24
CA PRO A 196 0.02 12.63 38.49
C PRO A 196 -1.15 12.43 39.47
N GLN A 197 -1.74 11.24 39.42
CA GLN A 197 -2.55 10.72 40.49
C GLN A 197 -1.65 10.72 41.73
N ALA A 198 -1.98 11.61 42.68
CA ALA A 198 -1.19 11.85 43.89
C ALA A 198 -0.83 10.51 44.54
N LEU A 199 0.46 10.21 44.62
CA LEU A 199 0.93 9.08 45.41
C LEU A 199 0.53 9.31 46.88
N PRO A 200 0.15 8.25 47.62
CA PRO A 200 0.05 8.35 49.06
C PRO A 200 1.40 8.77 49.66
N PRO A 201 1.44 9.58 50.73
CA PRO A 201 2.68 10.07 51.29
C PRO A 201 3.52 8.91 51.80
N SER A 202 4.73 8.75 51.26
CA SER A 202 5.72 7.79 51.73
C SER A 202 6.34 8.28 53.05
N PRO A 203 6.65 7.40 54.02
CA PRO A 203 7.20 7.80 55.32
C PRO A 203 8.61 8.38 55.18
N GLN A 204 8.89 9.48 55.89
CA GLN A 204 10.22 10.08 55.95
C GLN A 204 11.24 9.12 56.61
N PRO A 205 12.46 8.95 56.06
CA PRO A 205 13.51 8.18 56.71
C PRO A 205 14.19 8.98 57.83
N LEU A 206 14.45 8.29 58.96
CA LEU A 206 15.27 8.75 60.08
C LEU A 206 16.73 9.04 59.63
N PRO A 207 17.45 9.96 60.28
CA PRO A 207 18.84 10.25 59.97
C PRO A 207 19.74 9.10 60.43
N SER A 208 20.58 8.59 59.52
CA SER A 208 21.67 7.65 59.82
C SER A 208 23.00 8.37 59.60
N ASP A 209 23.85 8.36 60.62
CA ASP A 209 25.21 8.92 60.62
C ASP A 209 26.18 8.17 59.67
N PRO A 210 27.37 8.76 59.36
CA PRO A 210 28.14 8.46 58.15
C PRO A 210 29.20 7.39 58.36
N ILE A 211 29.35 6.46 57.41
CA ILE A 211 30.49 5.53 57.38
C ILE A 211 31.01 5.33 55.93
N SER A 212 32.17 5.95 55.70
CA SER A 212 33.33 5.60 54.85
C SER A 212 33.16 5.09 53.41
N GLU A 213 33.72 5.86 52.47
CA GLU A 213 34.10 5.45 51.11
C GLU A 213 35.18 4.37 51.09
N PRO A 214 35.30 3.65 49.95
CA PRO A 214 36.60 3.43 49.36
C PRO A 214 36.71 4.03 47.95
N VAL A 215 37.72 4.88 47.82
CA VAL A 215 38.28 5.48 46.61
C VAL A 215 38.48 4.44 45.50
N ARG A 216 37.95 4.72 44.31
CA ARG A 216 38.44 4.15 43.05
C ARG A 216 39.15 5.23 42.23
N GLU A 217 40.43 4.98 42.06
CA GLU A 217 41.44 5.73 41.34
C GLU A 217 41.14 5.76 39.84
N LEU A 218 40.97 6.95 39.27
CA LEU A 218 40.94 7.18 37.82
C LEU A 218 42.22 7.93 37.43
N ILE A 219 43.12 7.22 36.76
CA ILE A 219 44.37 7.76 36.25
C ILE A 219 44.05 8.65 35.03
N PHE A 220 44.34 9.94 35.16
CA PHE A 220 44.23 10.96 34.12
C PHE A 220 45.54 11.01 33.31
N THR A 221 45.50 10.68 32.01
CA THR A 221 46.63 10.90 31.10
C THR A 221 46.40 12.20 30.31
N LYS A 222 47.35 13.14 30.46
CA LYS A 222 47.40 14.47 29.83
C LYS A 222 47.80 14.39 28.34
N PRO A 223 47.27 15.25 27.44
CA PRO A 223 47.80 15.38 26.08
C PRO A 223 49.06 16.26 26.06
N GLN A 224 50.12 15.78 25.39
CA GLN A 224 51.38 16.50 25.20
C GLN A 224 51.42 17.19 23.83
N ALA A 225 51.88 18.44 23.84
CA ALA A 225 52.11 19.28 22.67
C ALA A 225 53.48 19.01 22.03
N GLY A 226 53.50 19.08 20.69
CA GLY A 226 54.59 19.65 19.90
C GLY A 226 55.67 18.71 19.38
N THR A 227 55.67 18.44 18.06
CA THR A 227 56.86 18.65 17.20
C THR A 227 56.47 18.77 15.73
N THR A 228 57.31 19.52 15.01
CA THR A 228 57.19 20.22 13.73
C THR A 228 57.19 19.36 12.44
N PRO A 229 56.89 19.97 11.27
CA PRO A 229 56.52 19.30 10.00
C PRO A 229 57.70 19.02 9.06
N PRO A 230 57.52 18.16 8.04
CA PRO A 230 58.33 18.18 6.83
C PRO A 230 57.61 18.83 5.63
N GLU A 231 58.47 19.37 4.77
CA GLU A 231 58.28 20.28 3.65
C GLU A 231 57.99 19.55 2.32
N VAL A 232 57.08 20.15 1.54
CA VAL A 232 56.95 20.21 0.06
C VAL A 232 56.84 18.93 -0.78
N GLY A 233 55.69 18.84 -1.47
CA GLY A 233 55.49 18.04 -2.67
C GLY A 233 54.19 18.46 -3.39
N SER A 234 54.25 19.53 -4.18
CA SER A 234 53.15 20.05 -5.00
C SER A 234 52.83 19.09 -6.17
N PRO A 235 51.55 18.90 -6.53
CA PRO A 235 51.21 18.81 -7.96
C PRO A 235 50.15 19.83 -8.38
N ALA A 236 50.40 20.38 -9.56
CA ALA A 236 49.65 21.43 -10.23
C ALA A 236 48.16 21.12 -10.41
N THR A 237 47.32 22.10 -10.07
CA THR A 237 45.90 22.13 -10.43
C THR A 237 45.78 22.45 -11.92
N ARG A 238 45.48 21.44 -12.73
CA ARG A 238 45.00 21.63 -14.11
C ARG A 238 43.49 21.91 -14.05
N PRO A 239 42.97 23.01 -14.65
CA PRO A 239 41.53 23.20 -14.78
C PRO A 239 40.95 22.10 -15.69
N GLN A 240 39.98 21.34 -15.20
CA GLN A 240 39.17 20.47 -16.03
C GLN A 240 38.16 21.33 -16.82
N PRO A 241 37.96 21.08 -18.14
CA PRO A 241 36.88 21.74 -18.88
C PRO A 241 35.52 21.26 -18.38
N LEU A 242 34.59 22.19 -18.21
CA LEU A 242 33.18 21.90 -17.95
C LEU A 242 32.59 20.97 -19.03
N PRO A 243 31.75 20.00 -18.67
CA PRO A 243 31.03 19.20 -19.65
C PRO A 243 30.04 20.09 -20.45
N PRO A 244 29.85 19.83 -21.76
CA PRO A 244 28.92 20.61 -22.57
C PRO A 244 27.47 20.38 -22.12
N ALA A 245 26.68 21.46 -22.12
CA ALA A 245 25.26 21.44 -21.83
C ALA A 245 24.50 20.50 -22.81
N PRO A 246 23.49 19.75 -22.35
CA PRO A 246 22.69 18.91 -23.22
C PRO A 246 21.93 19.76 -24.24
N ALA A 247 22.07 19.41 -25.52
CA ALA A 247 21.39 20.06 -26.63
C ALA A 247 19.87 19.94 -26.48
N GLN A 248 19.17 21.08 -26.45
CA GLN A 248 17.71 21.14 -26.53
C GLN A 248 17.26 20.61 -27.90
N ARG A 249 16.68 19.41 -27.92
CA ARG A 249 15.91 18.93 -29.07
C ARG A 249 14.58 19.68 -29.11
N SER A 250 14.51 20.67 -30.00
CA SER A 250 13.24 21.25 -30.46
C SER A 250 12.51 20.21 -31.31
N GLY A 251 11.77 19.31 -30.66
CA GLY A 251 10.80 18.42 -31.30
C GLY A 251 9.40 18.90 -30.96
N THR A 252 8.72 19.50 -31.92
CA THR A 252 7.30 19.87 -31.83
C THR A 252 6.48 18.61 -31.51
N PRO A 253 5.66 18.58 -30.45
CA PRO A 253 4.78 17.45 -30.23
C PRO A 253 3.66 17.47 -31.28
N VAL A 254 3.71 16.51 -32.21
CA VAL A 254 2.56 16.20 -33.09
C VAL A 254 1.55 15.43 -32.23
N PHE A 255 0.49 16.12 -31.83
CA PHE A 255 -0.69 15.49 -31.23
C PHE A 255 -1.40 14.67 -32.30
N VAL A 256 -1.23 13.35 -32.27
CA VAL A 256 -2.10 12.44 -33.02
C VAL A 256 -3.36 12.23 -32.16
N VAL A 257 -4.47 12.79 -32.62
CA VAL A 257 -5.80 12.57 -32.02
C VAL A 257 -6.14 11.09 -32.15
N PRO A 258 -6.46 10.36 -31.07
CA PRO A 258 -6.98 9.00 -31.18
C PRO A 258 -8.37 9.06 -31.82
N THR A 259 -8.51 8.44 -32.99
CA THR A 259 -9.80 8.23 -33.65
C THR A 259 -10.66 7.33 -32.77
N THR A 260 -11.83 7.84 -32.39
CA THR A 260 -12.90 7.14 -31.68
C THR A 260 -13.21 5.79 -32.34
N PRO A 261 -13.24 4.66 -31.61
CA PRO A 261 -13.78 3.42 -32.14
C PRO A 261 -15.28 3.62 -32.39
N GLN A 262 -15.66 3.50 -33.65
CA GLN A 262 -17.03 3.53 -34.13
C GLN A 262 -17.80 2.37 -33.48
N GLN A 263 -18.91 2.73 -32.83
CA GLN A 263 -19.84 1.83 -32.15
C GLN A 263 -20.40 0.83 -33.16
N ALA A 264 -20.11 -0.46 -32.98
CA ALA A 264 -20.69 -1.53 -33.80
C ALA A 264 -22.19 -1.67 -33.51
N GLU A 265 -23.00 -1.70 -34.57
CA GLU A 265 -24.43 -1.97 -34.54
C GLU A 265 -24.75 -3.38 -33.99
N PRO A 266 -25.94 -3.59 -33.41
CA PRO A 266 -26.32 -4.87 -32.83
C PRO A 266 -26.68 -5.90 -33.92
N VAL A 267 -25.96 -7.01 -33.95
CA VAL A 267 -26.24 -8.16 -34.83
C VAL A 267 -27.40 -8.98 -34.27
N VAL A 268 -28.39 -9.23 -35.14
CA VAL A 268 -29.58 -10.06 -34.95
C VAL A 268 -29.18 -11.54 -34.75
N PRO A 269 -29.81 -12.30 -33.84
CA PRO A 269 -29.49 -13.71 -33.65
C PRO A 269 -30.19 -14.59 -34.72
N GLY A 270 -29.39 -15.25 -35.55
CA GLY A 270 -29.84 -16.25 -36.51
C GLY A 270 -28.68 -17.13 -36.96
N ASP A 271 -28.93 -18.44 -36.89
CA ASP A 271 -28.17 -19.57 -37.47
C ASP A 271 -26.85 -20.01 -36.78
N THR A 272 -27.00 -21.00 -35.91
CA THR A 272 -25.98 -21.97 -35.49
C THR A 272 -25.40 -22.75 -36.67
N PRO A 273 -24.07 -22.85 -36.79
CA PRO A 273 -23.41 -23.98 -37.43
C PRO A 273 -22.91 -24.97 -36.38
N THR A 274 -23.32 -26.22 -36.53
CA THR A 274 -22.76 -27.40 -35.84
C THR A 274 -21.26 -27.51 -36.12
N THR A 275 -20.42 -27.34 -35.11
CA THR A 275 -19.00 -27.73 -35.13
C THR A 275 -18.76 -28.98 -34.29
N SER A 276 -18.25 -30.01 -34.95
CA SER A 276 -17.76 -31.27 -34.39
C SER A 276 -16.71 -31.06 -33.28
N PRO A 277 -16.62 -31.95 -32.28
CA PRO A 277 -15.67 -31.82 -31.18
C PRO A 277 -14.23 -32.05 -31.65
N GLN A 278 -13.37 -31.04 -31.45
CA GLN A 278 -11.92 -31.21 -31.57
C GLN A 278 -11.40 -32.02 -30.38
N THR A 279 -10.71 -33.11 -30.69
CA THR A 279 -10.02 -33.98 -29.73
C THR A 279 -8.77 -33.28 -29.21
N LEU A 280 -8.63 -33.16 -27.89
CA LEU A 280 -7.41 -32.67 -27.24
C LEU A 280 -6.23 -33.61 -27.53
N PRO A 281 -5.02 -33.09 -27.78
CA PRO A 281 -3.82 -33.93 -27.86
C PRO A 281 -3.47 -34.55 -26.50
N PRO A 282 -2.93 -35.78 -26.47
CA PRO A 282 -2.57 -36.45 -25.23
C PRO A 282 -1.37 -35.78 -24.53
N PRO A 283 -1.28 -35.92 -23.19
CA PRO A 283 -0.14 -35.39 -22.43
C PRO A 283 1.16 -36.13 -22.78
N PRO A 284 2.32 -35.47 -22.64
CA PRO A 284 3.62 -36.08 -22.93
C PRO A 284 3.92 -37.23 -21.95
N SER A 285 4.38 -38.35 -22.50
CA SER A 285 4.83 -39.53 -21.76
C SER A 285 5.99 -39.17 -20.82
N GLN A 286 5.84 -39.46 -19.53
CA GLN A 286 6.95 -39.44 -18.58
C GLN A 286 7.82 -40.66 -18.81
N GLU A 287 9.07 -40.43 -19.22
CA GLU A 287 10.12 -41.44 -19.29
C GLU A 287 10.59 -41.80 -17.87
N PRO A 288 10.74 -43.09 -17.52
CA PRO A 288 11.13 -43.49 -16.18
C PRO A 288 12.61 -43.17 -15.93
N THR A 289 12.87 -42.26 -14.99
CA THR A 289 14.22 -41.97 -14.49
C THR A 289 14.77 -43.19 -13.75
N ILE A 290 15.80 -43.83 -14.30
CA ILE A 290 16.55 -44.91 -13.65
C ILE A 290 17.42 -44.30 -12.54
N PRO A 291 17.33 -44.75 -11.27
CA PRO A 291 18.23 -44.29 -10.22
C PRO A 291 19.62 -44.91 -10.41
N VAL A 292 20.63 -44.06 -10.63
CA VAL A 292 22.04 -44.46 -10.61
C VAL A 292 22.48 -44.60 -9.15
N PHE A 293 22.71 -45.83 -8.69
CA PHE A 293 23.37 -46.11 -7.43
C PHE A 293 24.87 -45.82 -7.56
N VAL A 294 25.36 -44.83 -6.83
CA VAL A 294 26.79 -44.61 -6.64
C VAL A 294 27.25 -45.45 -5.45
N VAL A 295 28.09 -46.44 -5.71
CA VAL A 295 28.77 -47.24 -4.67
C VAL A 295 30.03 -46.47 -4.24
N PRO A 296 30.22 -46.21 -2.94
CA PRO A 296 31.48 -45.66 -2.46
C PRO A 296 32.57 -46.74 -2.44
N THR A 297 33.71 -46.44 -3.05
CA THR A 297 34.95 -47.21 -2.88
C THR A 297 35.65 -46.78 -1.59
N ASN A 298 36.05 -47.78 -0.80
CA ASN A 298 36.87 -47.78 0.43
C ASN A 298 37.58 -46.48 0.83
#